data_AF-A0A7Y6X6I6-F1
#
_entry.id   AF-A0A7Y6X6I6-F1
#
_cell.length_a   1.000
_cell.length_b   1.000
_cell.length_c   1.000
_cell.angle_alpha   90.00
_cell.angle_beta   90.00
_cell.angle_gamma   90.00
#
_symmetry.space_group_name_H-M   'P 1'
#
loop_
_entity.id
_entity.type
_entity.pdbx_description
1 polymer ?
#
loop_
_entity_poly.entity_id
_entity_poly.type
_entity_poly.pdbx_seq_one_letter_code
_entity_poly.pdbx_strand_id
1 'polypeptide(L)'
;MTMRTRAAWVALMLALGFPSLASAVAVGGSLYVKAKNTRVMESPSPTANAVVVLQPGEQVKWEGADAKNKQWHKVKTAAGKKGFVFQSNLSTTAPNMELVVEDKGKRQVNPAGFVASGAAVKALSPGAVEYGNKKGGNHKQAVAQLQSLEKKAKDVSTADIAKHAKEAGLFPVVGAEATAKSGASKGKSKGGT
;
A
#
# COMPACT_ATOMS: atom_id res chain seq x y z
N MET A 1 4.14 -52.95 -42.28
CA MET A 1 5.38 -53.24 -41.52
C MET A 1 6.16 -51.94 -41.38
N THR A 2 5.95 -51.20 -40.28
CA THR A 2 6.78 -51.18 -39.05
C THR A 2 8.16 -50.53 -39.26
N MET A 3 8.30 -49.24 -38.92
CA MET A 3 8.82 -48.71 -37.63
C MET A 3 10.32 -48.98 -37.41
N ARG A 4 11.14 -47.91 -37.29
CA ARG A 4 11.90 -47.59 -36.05
C ARG A 4 12.92 -46.45 -36.23
N THR A 5 12.75 -45.46 -35.33
CA THR A 5 13.80 -44.69 -34.61
C THR A 5 14.75 -43.80 -35.43
N ARG A 6 14.83 -42.50 -35.16
CA ARG A 6 15.45 -41.95 -33.94
C ARG A 6 14.83 -40.61 -33.52
N ALA A 7 14.47 -40.58 -32.24
CA ALA A 7 14.08 -39.40 -31.48
C ALA A 7 15.31 -38.61 -30.98
N ALA A 8 15.04 -37.43 -30.41
CA ALA A 8 15.94 -36.37 -29.97
C ALA A 8 16.45 -35.58 -31.19
N TRP A 9 16.10 -34.31 -31.41
CA TRP A 9 16.26 -33.18 -30.50
C TRP A 9 15.23 -32.08 -30.87
N VAL A 10 14.11 -31.99 -30.16
CA VAL A 10 13.27 -30.77 -30.14
C VAL A 10 12.77 -30.60 -28.71
N ALA A 11 13.68 -30.24 -27.82
CA ALA A 11 13.38 -29.94 -26.43
C ALA A 11 14.18 -28.71 -25.98
N LEU A 12 14.10 -27.62 -26.75
CA LEU A 12 14.51 -26.30 -26.29
C LEU A 12 13.99 -25.29 -27.31
N MET A 13 12.87 -24.62 -27.01
CA MET A 13 12.41 -23.30 -27.53
C MET A 13 10.88 -23.20 -27.38
N LEU A 14 10.38 -23.24 -26.15
CA LEU A 14 9.01 -22.81 -25.82
C LEU A 14 8.93 -22.40 -24.35
N ALA A 15 9.84 -21.52 -23.93
CA ALA A 15 9.82 -20.89 -22.61
C ALA A 15 10.20 -19.41 -22.69
N LEU A 16 9.77 -18.72 -23.75
CA LEU A 16 9.88 -17.27 -23.86
C LEU A 16 8.48 -16.65 -23.77
N GLY A 17 8.17 -16.15 -22.58
CA GLY A 17 7.34 -14.96 -22.38
C GLY A 17 5.97 -14.97 -23.01
N PHE A 18 5.03 -15.74 -22.46
CA PHE A 18 3.65 -15.29 -22.49
C PHE A 18 3.51 -14.13 -21.48
N PRO A 19 3.17 -12.90 -21.92
CA PRO A 19 2.68 -11.91 -20.98
C PRO A 19 1.47 -12.53 -20.29
N SER A 20 1.57 -12.73 -18.97
CA SER A 20 0.47 -13.25 -18.17
C SER A 20 -0.72 -12.31 -18.36
N LEU A 21 -1.69 -12.74 -19.18
CA LEU A 21 -2.98 -12.09 -19.27
C LEU A 21 -3.52 -12.02 -17.84
N ALA A 22 -3.72 -10.80 -17.34
CA ALA A 22 -4.37 -10.56 -16.06
C ALA A 22 -5.72 -11.25 -16.10
N SER A 23 -5.77 -12.47 -15.56
CA SER A 23 -6.96 -13.29 -15.63
C SER A 23 -8.00 -12.66 -14.72
N ALA A 24 -9.10 -12.20 -15.31
CA ALA A 24 -10.27 -11.80 -14.54
C ALA A 24 -10.65 -12.99 -13.64
N VAL A 25 -10.68 -12.78 -12.32
CA VAL A 25 -11.04 -13.83 -11.37
C VAL A 25 -12.45 -14.32 -11.71
N ALA A 26 -12.67 -15.64 -11.74
CA ALA A 26 -14.02 -16.18 -11.91
C ALA A 26 -14.84 -15.96 -10.63
N VAL A 27 -16.17 -15.86 -10.74
CA VAL A 27 -17.05 -15.83 -9.55
C VAL A 27 -16.80 -17.08 -8.72
N GLY A 28 -16.57 -16.89 -7.42
CA GLY A 28 -16.15 -17.93 -6.49
C GLY A 28 -14.63 -18.09 -6.35
N GLY A 29 -13.82 -17.37 -7.14
CA GLY A 29 -12.38 -17.32 -6.97
C GLY A 29 -11.94 -16.54 -5.73
N SER A 30 -10.67 -16.69 -5.36
CA SER A 30 -10.08 -15.97 -4.22
C SER A 30 -9.42 -14.67 -4.67
N LEU A 31 -9.62 -13.62 -3.88
CA LEU A 31 -8.93 -12.34 -4.00
C LEU A 31 -8.20 -12.02 -2.69
N TYR A 32 -7.13 -11.25 -2.79
CA TYR A 32 -6.38 -10.73 -1.66
C TYR A 32 -6.82 -9.32 -1.32
N VAL A 33 -6.89 -9.04 -0.02
CA VAL A 33 -7.04 -7.68 0.49
C VAL A 33 -5.72 -6.93 0.31
N LYS A 34 -5.76 -5.76 -0.33
CA LYS A 34 -4.57 -4.94 -0.61
C LYS A 34 -4.33 -3.85 0.43
N ALA A 35 -5.39 -3.26 0.98
CA ALA A 35 -5.30 -2.09 1.86
C ALA A 35 -5.42 -2.47 3.34
N LYS A 36 -4.75 -1.69 4.21
CA LYS A 36 -4.87 -1.85 5.66
C LYS A 36 -6.26 -1.47 6.13
N ASN A 37 -6.77 -2.20 7.13
CA ASN A 37 -8.09 -1.96 7.73
C ASN A 37 -9.23 -1.89 6.70
N THR A 38 -9.22 -2.80 5.73
CA THR A 38 -10.27 -2.88 4.71
C THR A 38 -11.58 -3.30 5.37
N ARG A 39 -12.59 -2.44 5.30
CA ARG A 39 -13.90 -2.70 5.89
C ARG A 39 -14.75 -3.50 4.92
N VAL A 40 -15.33 -4.59 5.41
CA VAL A 40 -16.40 -5.31 4.73
C VAL A 40 -17.72 -4.73 5.21
N MET A 41 -18.50 -4.19 4.29
CA MET A 41 -19.70 -3.40 4.56
C MET A 41 -20.96 -4.25 4.44
N GLU A 42 -22.02 -3.91 5.18
CA GLU A 42 -23.33 -4.57 5.10
C GLU A 42 -24.01 -4.34 3.74
N SER A 43 -23.79 -3.18 3.13
CA SER A 43 -24.35 -2.79 1.83
C SER A 43 -23.29 -2.09 0.98
N PRO A 44 -23.48 -1.95 -0.36
CA PRO A 44 -22.52 -1.31 -1.26
C PRO A 44 -22.52 0.22 -1.12
N SER A 45 -22.22 0.70 0.08
CA SER A 45 -22.20 2.11 0.48
C SER A 45 -21.02 2.39 1.41
N PRO A 46 -20.31 3.53 1.23
CA PRO A 46 -19.23 3.91 2.13
C PRO A 46 -19.71 4.28 3.54
N THR A 47 -21.01 4.57 3.71
CA THR A 47 -21.62 4.95 5.00
C THR A 47 -22.31 3.80 5.72
N ALA A 48 -22.32 2.59 5.14
CA ALA A 48 -22.91 1.42 5.78
C ALA A 48 -22.07 0.95 6.99
N ASN A 49 -22.65 0.11 7.85
CA ASN A 49 -21.88 -0.48 8.94
C ASN A 49 -20.88 -1.52 8.39
N ALA A 50 -19.76 -1.64 9.08
CA ALA A 50 -18.76 -2.66 8.77
C ALA A 50 -19.05 -3.95 9.57
N VAL A 51 -19.19 -5.08 8.90
CA VAL A 51 -19.38 -6.40 9.53
C VAL A 51 -18.07 -7.03 10.02
N VAL A 52 -16.96 -6.65 9.38
CA VAL A 52 -15.59 -7.03 9.78
C VAL A 52 -14.56 -6.11 9.13
N VAL A 53 -13.40 -6.01 9.75
CA VAL A 53 -12.22 -5.29 9.24
C VAL A 53 -11.14 -6.33 8.91
N LEU A 54 -10.59 -6.26 7.70
CA LEU A 54 -9.59 -7.17 7.17
C LEU A 54 -8.24 -6.48 7.04
N GLN A 55 -7.17 -7.25 7.23
CA GLN A 55 -5.79 -6.81 7.03
C GLN A 55 -5.27 -7.17 5.64
N PRO A 56 -4.20 -6.49 5.16
CA PRO A 56 -3.61 -6.81 3.87
C PRO A 56 -3.11 -8.25 3.83
N GLY A 57 -3.23 -8.89 2.67
CA GLY A 57 -2.84 -10.28 2.46
C GLY A 57 -3.91 -11.29 2.88
N GLU A 58 -4.94 -10.89 3.65
CA GLU A 58 -6.08 -11.76 3.91
C GLU A 58 -6.81 -12.11 2.61
N GLN A 59 -7.24 -13.36 2.50
CA GLN A 59 -7.99 -13.85 1.34
C GLN A 59 -9.50 -13.77 1.59
N VAL A 60 -10.23 -13.40 0.55
CA VAL A 60 -11.69 -13.44 0.51
C VAL A 60 -12.15 -14.16 -0.74
N LYS A 61 -13.27 -14.89 -0.63
CA LYS A 61 -13.94 -15.47 -1.80
C LYS A 61 -14.78 -14.37 -2.47
N TRP A 62 -14.52 -14.12 -3.74
CA TRP A 62 -15.25 -13.12 -4.52
C TRP A 62 -16.57 -13.72 -5.04
N GLU A 63 -17.70 -13.11 -4.71
CA GLU A 63 -19.05 -13.55 -5.14
C GLU A 63 -19.59 -12.70 -6.30
N GLY A 64 -18.79 -11.80 -6.88
CA GLY A 64 -19.17 -10.93 -8.00
C GLY A 64 -19.21 -9.45 -7.64
N ALA A 65 -19.37 -8.59 -8.65
CA ALA A 65 -19.65 -7.17 -8.46
C ALA A 65 -21.14 -6.95 -8.14
N ASP A 66 -21.46 -5.91 -7.37
CA ASP A 66 -22.85 -5.52 -7.14
C ASP A 66 -23.51 -5.06 -8.45
N ALA A 67 -24.78 -5.42 -8.62
CA ALA A 67 -25.53 -5.16 -9.86
C ALA A 67 -25.79 -3.67 -10.08
N LYS A 68 -25.98 -2.89 -8.99
CA LYS A 68 -26.30 -1.46 -9.05
C LYS A 68 -25.05 -0.60 -8.95
N ASN A 69 -24.05 -1.03 -8.19
CA ASN A 69 -22.78 -0.33 -8.06
C ASN A 69 -21.58 -1.27 -8.26
N LYS A 70 -21.15 -1.38 -9.52
CA LYS A 70 -20.05 -2.27 -9.93
C LYS A 70 -18.70 -2.00 -9.25
N GLN A 71 -18.55 -0.88 -8.54
CA GLN A 71 -17.34 -0.61 -7.76
C GLN A 71 -17.30 -1.38 -6.44
N TRP A 72 -18.45 -1.88 -5.97
CA TRP A 72 -18.55 -2.70 -4.77
C TRP A 72 -18.64 -4.17 -5.16
N HIS A 73 -17.82 -4.97 -4.50
CA HIS A 73 -17.67 -6.38 -4.78
C HIS A 73 -18.18 -7.17 -3.59
N LYS A 74 -19.07 -8.12 -3.85
CA LYS A 74 -19.57 -9.03 -2.83
C LYS A 74 -18.49 -10.05 -2.51
N VAL A 75 -18.22 -10.24 -1.22
CA VAL A 75 -17.16 -11.12 -0.75
C VAL A 75 -17.62 -11.95 0.44
N LYS A 76 -17.03 -13.14 0.58
CA LYS A 76 -17.15 -13.99 1.76
C LYS A 76 -15.78 -14.18 2.39
N THR A 77 -15.66 -13.88 3.68
CA THR A 77 -14.41 -14.05 4.43
C THR A 77 -14.18 -15.52 4.78
N ALA A 78 -12.95 -15.86 5.18
CA ALA A 78 -12.62 -17.21 5.67
C ALA A 78 -13.47 -17.61 6.89
N ALA A 79 -13.82 -16.63 7.75
CA ALA A 79 -14.72 -16.81 8.89
C ALA A 79 -16.21 -16.91 8.49
N GLY A 80 -16.53 -16.93 7.19
CA GLY A 80 -17.88 -17.13 6.67
C GLY A 80 -18.74 -15.87 6.61
N LYS A 81 -18.26 -14.72 7.10
CA LYS A 81 -19.00 -13.45 7.02
C LYS A 81 -19.10 -12.98 5.58
N LYS A 82 -20.27 -12.47 5.19
CA LYS A 82 -20.54 -11.93 3.85
C LYS A 82 -20.76 -10.42 3.92
N GLY A 83 -20.36 -9.73 2.87
CA GLY A 83 -20.63 -8.30 2.72
C GLY A 83 -19.98 -7.74 1.46
N PHE A 84 -19.76 -6.43 1.43
CA PHE A 84 -19.28 -5.70 0.27
C PHE A 84 -17.95 -5.00 0.56
N VAL A 85 -17.01 -5.12 -0.36
CA VAL A 85 -15.72 -4.43 -0.32
C VAL A 85 -15.55 -3.61 -1.59
N PHE A 86 -15.03 -2.40 -1.46
CA PHE A 86 -14.74 -1.57 -2.62
C PHE A 86 -13.58 -2.15 -3.44
N GLN A 87 -13.72 -2.19 -4.77
CA GLN A 87 -12.83 -2.92 -5.68
C GLN A 87 -11.34 -2.56 -5.54
N SER A 88 -11.01 -1.30 -5.22
CA SER A 88 -9.62 -0.84 -5.11
C SER A 88 -8.88 -1.47 -3.94
N ASN A 89 -9.60 -2.09 -3.00
CA ASN A 89 -9.03 -2.81 -1.87
C ASN A 89 -8.78 -4.30 -2.16
N LEU A 90 -9.12 -4.79 -3.35
CA LEU A 90 -8.97 -6.19 -3.75
C LEU A 90 -7.92 -6.34 -4.85
N SER A 91 -7.25 -7.50 -4.86
CA SER A 91 -6.21 -7.83 -5.84
C SER A 91 -6.20 -9.32 -6.13
N THR A 92 -5.94 -9.70 -7.38
CA THR A 92 -5.68 -11.10 -7.77
C THR A 92 -4.30 -11.57 -7.32
N THR A 93 -3.38 -10.64 -7.09
CA THR A 93 -2.03 -10.90 -6.59
C THR A 93 -1.92 -10.52 -5.11
N ALA A 94 -1.26 -11.35 -4.33
CA ALA A 94 -0.97 -11.04 -2.94
C ALA A 94 -0.15 -9.73 -2.84
N PRO A 95 -0.50 -8.79 -1.96
CA PRO A 95 0.27 -7.57 -1.78
C PRO A 95 1.66 -7.89 -1.21
N ASN A 96 2.66 -7.09 -1.60
CA ASN A 96 3.97 -7.12 -0.95
C ASN A 96 3.80 -6.63 0.50
N MET A 97 3.80 -7.58 1.44
CA MET A 97 3.64 -7.32 2.86
C MET A 97 4.93 -6.74 3.40
N GLU A 98 5.10 -5.43 3.26
CA GLU A 98 6.39 -4.82 3.49
C GLU A 98 6.86 -4.92 4.96
N LEU A 99 5.93 -4.93 5.92
CA LEU A 99 6.25 -5.10 7.34
C LEU A 99 5.01 -5.63 8.09
N VAL A 100 4.98 -6.92 8.37
CA VAL A 100 4.17 -7.47 9.47
C VAL A 100 5.15 -8.01 10.49
N VAL A 101 5.31 -7.26 11.58
CA VAL A 101 6.22 -7.59 12.70
C VAL A 101 5.76 -8.85 13.46
N GLU A 102 4.54 -9.33 13.21
CA GLU A 102 3.93 -10.43 13.97
C GLU A 102 4.37 -11.84 13.54
N ASP A 103 5.00 -12.01 12.38
CA ASP A 103 5.24 -13.37 11.84
C ASP A 103 6.54 -14.04 12.32
N LYS A 104 7.05 -13.63 13.49
CA LYS A 104 8.27 -14.18 14.16
C LYS A 104 9.44 -14.42 13.19
N GLY A 105 9.64 -13.54 12.21
CA GLY A 105 10.77 -13.63 11.27
C GLY A 105 10.64 -14.69 10.16
N LYS A 106 9.47 -15.30 9.94
CA LYS A 106 9.28 -16.29 8.86
C LYS A 106 9.30 -15.68 7.46
N ARG A 107 9.04 -14.38 7.33
CA ARG A 107 9.09 -13.65 6.05
C ARG A 107 10.26 -12.68 6.06
N GLN A 108 11.14 -12.80 5.07
CA GLN A 108 12.24 -11.87 4.89
C GLN A 108 11.70 -10.52 4.43
N VAL A 109 12.16 -9.45 5.08
CA VAL A 109 11.82 -8.07 4.69
C VAL A 109 12.49 -7.77 3.36
N ASN A 110 11.72 -7.34 2.37
CA ASN A 110 12.29 -6.81 1.13
C ASN A 110 12.90 -5.43 1.43
N PRO A 111 14.23 -5.25 1.36
CA PRO A 111 14.87 -3.98 1.73
C PRO A 111 14.51 -2.83 0.79
N ALA A 112 14.35 -3.13 -0.51
CA ALA A 112 13.95 -2.13 -1.50
C ALA A 112 12.49 -1.72 -1.31
N GLY A 113 11.63 -2.67 -0.95
CA GLY A 113 10.27 -2.40 -0.47
C GLY A 113 10.33 -1.46 0.73
N PHE A 114 11.01 -1.88 1.81
CA PHE A 114 11.14 -1.15 3.08
C PHE A 114 11.52 0.32 2.93
N VAL A 115 12.50 0.60 2.05
CA VAL A 115 12.93 1.96 1.76
C VAL A 115 11.85 2.74 1.00
N ALA A 116 11.12 2.08 0.09
CA ALA A 116 10.07 2.68 -0.73
C ALA A 116 8.75 2.97 0.02
N SER A 117 8.39 2.30 1.13
CA SER A 117 7.17 2.67 1.89
C SER A 117 7.27 3.95 2.70
N GLY A 118 8.44 4.58 2.73
CA GLY A 118 8.67 5.68 3.66
C GLY A 118 8.86 5.21 5.10
N ALA A 119 9.18 3.93 5.36
CA ALA A 119 9.71 3.55 6.67
C ALA A 119 10.97 4.35 7.03
N ALA A 120 11.72 4.82 6.02
CA ALA A 120 12.84 5.75 6.19
C ALA A 120 12.45 7.16 6.67
N VAL A 121 11.18 7.58 6.53
CA VAL A 121 10.67 8.84 7.15
C VAL A 121 10.19 8.62 8.59
N LYS A 122 10.20 7.37 9.09
CA LYS A 122 9.85 7.06 10.47
C LYS A 122 11.10 7.19 11.34
N ALA A 123 10.96 7.89 12.47
CA ALA A 123 12.05 8.08 13.42
C ALA A 123 12.78 6.76 13.76
N LEU A 124 14.06 6.85 14.04
CA LEU A 124 14.98 5.78 14.34
C LEU A 124 14.43 4.94 15.51
N SER A 125 14.06 3.69 15.21
CA SER A 125 13.46 2.80 16.21
C SER A 125 14.50 2.30 17.23
N PRO A 126 14.08 1.92 18.44
CA PRO A 126 14.99 1.35 19.44
C PRO A 126 15.79 0.14 18.92
N GLY A 127 15.15 -0.73 18.14
CA GLY A 127 15.83 -1.89 17.53
C GLY A 127 16.88 -1.50 16.48
N ALA A 128 16.65 -0.42 15.73
CA ALA A 128 17.64 0.10 14.78
C ALA A 128 18.86 0.72 15.51
N VAL A 129 18.63 1.40 16.63
CA VAL A 129 19.69 1.91 17.51
C VAL A 129 20.53 0.76 18.04
N GLU A 130 19.90 -0.27 18.60
CA GLU A 130 20.59 -1.43 19.15
C GLU A 130 21.39 -2.18 18.08
N TYR A 131 20.79 -2.43 16.91
CA TYR A 131 21.47 -3.06 15.79
C TYR A 131 22.69 -2.26 15.31
N GLY A 132 22.54 -0.95 15.09
CA GLY A 132 23.64 -0.11 14.61
C GLY A 132 24.78 0.01 15.63
N ASN A 133 24.46 0.11 16.92
CA ASN A 133 25.44 0.11 18.00
C ASN A 133 26.18 -1.22 18.10
N LYS A 134 25.46 -2.35 17.97
CA LYS A 134 26.05 -3.70 17.99
C LYS A 134 26.93 -3.97 16.77
N LYS A 135 26.54 -3.47 15.59
CA LYS A 135 27.32 -3.65 14.34
C LYS A 135 28.59 -2.80 14.32
N GLY A 136 28.58 -1.64 14.97
CA GLY A 136 29.76 -0.76 15.08
C GLY A 136 30.12 -0.05 13.77
N GLY A 137 31.29 0.61 13.77
CA GLY A 137 31.83 1.33 12.61
C GLY A 137 30.84 2.36 12.03
N ASN A 138 30.70 2.35 10.70
CA ASN A 138 29.81 3.27 9.97
C ASN A 138 28.34 3.18 10.42
N HIS A 139 27.89 2.02 10.92
CA HIS A 139 26.51 1.85 11.38
C HIS A 139 26.24 2.60 12.69
N LYS A 140 27.19 2.56 13.62
CA LYS A 140 27.13 3.33 14.87
C LYS A 140 27.20 4.83 14.60
N GLN A 141 28.03 5.24 13.65
CA GLN A 141 28.11 6.64 13.20
C GLN A 141 26.79 7.11 12.57
N ALA A 142 26.19 6.29 11.70
CA ALA A 142 24.89 6.58 11.10
C ALA A 142 23.78 6.73 12.16
N VAL A 143 23.74 5.85 13.16
CA VAL A 143 22.83 5.98 14.31
C VAL A 143 23.00 7.33 15.02
N ALA A 144 24.24 7.72 15.34
CA ALA A 144 24.52 8.98 16.01
C ALA A 144 24.13 10.20 15.16
N GLN A 145 24.38 10.16 13.86
CA GLN A 145 23.99 11.21 12.92
C GLN A 145 22.47 11.36 12.83
N LEU A 146 21.75 10.24 12.71
CA LEU A 146 20.28 10.23 12.64
C LEU A 146 19.66 10.76 13.94
N GLN A 147 20.17 10.35 15.11
CA GLN A 147 19.70 10.90 16.39
C GLN A 147 19.96 12.41 16.53
N SER A 148 21.10 12.89 16.02
CA SER A 148 21.41 14.32 15.99
C SER A 148 20.47 15.10 15.06
N LEU A 149 20.17 14.55 13.89
CA LEU A 149 19.20 15.12 12.94
C LEU A 149 17.79 15.15 13.53
N GLU A 150 17.35 14.09 14.21
CA GLU A 150 16.05 14.07 14.87
C GLU A 150 15.93 15.09 15.99
N LYS A 151 16.99 15.26 16.79
CA LYS A 151 17.02 16.30 17.83
C LYS A 151 16.88 17.68 17.20
N LYS A 152 17.69 17.98 16.17
CA LYS A 152 17.59 19.25 15.44
C LYS A 152 16.22 19.46 14.81
N ALA A 153 15.63 18.42 14.20
CA ALA A 153 14.31 18.52 13.57
C ALA A 153 13.19 18.83 14.57
N LYS A 154 13.30 18.40 15.83
CA LYS A 154 12.35 18.77 16.91
C LYS A 154 12.43 20.25 17.29
N ASP A 155 13.60 20.84 17.17
CA ASP A 155 13.85 22.24 17.51
C ASP A 155 13.48 23.20 16.35
N VAL A 156 13.22 22.67 15.14
CA VAL A 156 12.79 23.47 13.98
C VAL A 156 11.29 23.77 14.08
N SER A 157 10.96 25.05 14.24
CA SER A 157 9.57 25.49 14.29
C SER A 157 8.95 25.70 12.90
N THR A 158 7.62 25.71 12.84
CA THR A 158 6.85 26.12 11.65
C THR A 158 7.27 27.51 11.15
N ALA A 159 7.62 28.42 12.06
CA ALA A 159 8.06 29.77 11.73
C ALA A 159 9.45 29.77 11.06
N ASP A 160 10.37 28.92 11.51
CA ASP A 160 11.70 28.76 10.90
C ASP A 160 11.59 28.20 9.48
N ILE A 161 10.71 27.21 9.29
CA ILE A 161 10.42 26.62 7.98
C ILE A 161 9.79 27.66 7.05
N ALA A 162 8.80 28.43 7.55
CA ALA A 162 8.14 29.46 6.76
C ALA A 162 9.09 30.60 6.38
N LYS A 163 9.99 30.98 7.28
CA LYS A 163 11.05 31.96 7.01
C LYS A 163 11.99 31.46 5.92
N HIS A 164 12.49 30.23 6.05
CA HIS A 164 13.39 29.63 5.05
C HIS A 164 12.71 29.49 3.68
N ALA A 165 11.44 29.09 3.63
CA ALA A 165 10.67 29.03 2.40
C ALA A 165 10.57 30.40 1.71
N LYS A 166 10.28 31.47 2.47
CA LYS A 166 10.23 32.84 1.95
C LYS A 166 11.58 33.31 1.43
N GLU A 167 12.67 33.05 2.16
CA GLU A 167 14.04 33.36 1.74
C GLU A 167 14.43 32.63 0.45
N ALA A 168 13.93 31.40 0.25
CA ALA A 168 14.11 30.62 -0.97
C ALA A 168 13.18 31.03 -2.13
N GLY A 169 12.38 32.09 -1.98
CA GLY A 169 11.40 32.53 -2.99
C GLY A 169 10.19 31.58 -3.13
N LEU A 170 9.96 30.71 -2.16
CA LEU A 170 8.86 29.76 -2.12
C LEU A 170 7.71 30.29 -1.24
N PHE A 171 6.48 29.91 -1.59
CA PHE A 171 5.32 30.22 -0.75
C PHE A 171 5.36 29.38 0.54
N PRO A 172 5.16 29.98 1.73
CA PRO A 172 5.10 29.23 2.97
C PRO A 172 3.81 28.40 3.03
N VAL A 173 3.93 27.07 2.98
CA VAL A 173 2.77 26.14 2.98
C VAL A 173 2.50 25.55 4.37
N VAL A 174 3.35 25.84 5.36
CA VAL A 174 3.18 25.35 6.73
C VAL A 174 2.46 26.41 7.56
N GLY A 175 1.39 26.01 8.25
CA GLY A 175 0.34 26.85 8.84
C GLY A 175 0.77 27.84 9.90
N ALA A 176 1.55 28.85 9.52
CA ALA A 176 1.95 29.95 10.39
C ALA A 176 0.76 30.84 10.79
N GLU A 177 -0.37 30.80 10.07
CA GLU A 177 -1.58 31.52 10.47
C GLU A 177 -2.84 30.71 10.12
N ALA A 178 -3.68 30.51 11.14
CA ALA A 178 -4.95 29.80 11.06
C ALA A 178 -5.96 30.58 10.20
N THR A 179 -6.22 30.11 8.98
CA THR A 179 -7.54 29.85 8.37
C THR A 179 -7.41 29.82 6.85
N ALA A 180 -7.30 28.62 6.27
CA ALA A 180 -7.69 28.45 4.88
C ALA A 180 -9.23 28.42 4.83
N LYS A 181 -9.86 29.57 4.59
CA LYS A 181 -11.26 29.57 4.14
C LYS A 181 -11.29 28.92 2.77
N SER A 182 -12.06 27.84 2.62
CA SER A 182 -12.36 27.27 1.31
C SER A 182 -12.97 28.37 0.44
N GLY A 183 -12.22 28.86 -0.54
CA GLY A 183 -12.77 29.75 -1.55
C GLY A 183 -13.89 28.99 -2.25
N ALA A 184 -15.11 29.47 -2.09
CA ALA A 184 -16.24 29.00 -2.88
C ALA A 184 -15.87 29.18 -4.36
N SER A 185 -15.67 28.07 -5.06
CA SER A 185 -15.71 28.06 -6.52
C SER A 185 -17.09 28.61 -6.91
N LYS A 186 -17.13 29.87 -7.35
CA LYS A 186 -18.30 30.42 -8.06
C LYS A 186 -18.46 29.59 -9.31
N GLY A 187 -19.34 28.58 -9.23
CA GLY A 187 -19.90 27.91 -10.39
C GLY A 187 -20.48 28.99 -11.30
N LYS A 188 -19.82 29.22 -12.44
CA LYS A 188 -20.33 30.10 -13.48
C LYS A 188 -21.51 29.39 -14.12
N SER A 189 -22.72 29.67 -13.64
CA SER A 189 -23.96 29.31 -14.33
C SER A 189 -23.97 30.06 -15.66
N LYS A 190 -23.67 29.38 -16.77
CA LYS A 190 -24.19 29.80 -18.08
C LYS A 190 -25.49 29.04 -18.28
N GLY A 191 -26.57 29.65 -17.83
CA GLY A 191 -27.92 29.31 -18.26
C GLY A 191 -28.07 29.63 -19.75
N GLY A 192 -28.76 28.74 -20.44
CA GLY A 192 -29.29 29.01 -21.76
C GLY A 192 -30.52 29.91 -21.67
N THR A 193 -30.63 30.84 -22.61
CA THR A 193 -31.81 31.02 -23.46
C THR A 193 -31.33 31.66 -24.75
#